data_AF-A0A9E5QTY8-F1
#
_entry.id   AF-A0A9E5QTY8-F1
#
_cell.length_a   1.000
_cell.length_b   1.000
_cell.length_c   1.000
_cell.angle_alpha   90.00
_cell.angle_beta   90.00
_cell.angle_gamma   90.00
#
_symmetry.space_group_name_H-M   'P 1'
#
loop_
_entity.id
_entity.type
_entity.pdbx_description
1 polymer ?
#
loop_
_entity_poly.entity_id
_entity_poly.type
_entity_poly.pdbx_seq_one_letter_code
_entity_poly.pdbx_strand_id
1 'polypeptide(L)'
;MKKLPIGIQDFKELREKGFLYVDKTPLIYEMVSGSKAYFLSRPRRFGKSLLVSTLKELFCGNQALFQDLWIEDKIDWIAHPVVHLSFAKGDFRVVGLRAYLQAMLKEIAQEKEVDFPFSPTDRLGGAVEWLIKKLHQKYEAQVVLLIDEYDKPIIDFLSQDELPIAEQNREIMKEFYSPLKDLDPHLRFFFLTGVSKFSKMSVFSELNNLYDLSLSRIGETLLGYTEAELELYFEERIAQIAQNQRRTVAQMRQDIREWYNGYSFGGERLYNPFSILNFMMDQKFNNYWFETGIPTFLVKQMAERQYYDVSEIEMDSLSLGSFDISNIHPLVVLFQTGFLTLKERTFLDVYRLGYPNMEVRNTMLRMLLAEYAHTDSIGSNALVVEMKRSFEQDDLEGFFTHLNGLFAKIPYQIFEERKESYYHAIIFLTFTLLGFYAEAEVSTARGRIDALVRTARHLYIFKFKVNERAEKALEQIKTKGYAEKYAAEGRQIFLIGVACNQKMIEEYVVEMV
;
A
#
# COMPACT_ATOMS: atom_id res chain seq x y z
N MET A 1 12.44 27.05 -6.65
CA MET A 1 11.67 25.87 -6.18
C MET A 1 11.38 25.92 -4.68
N LYS A 2 10.14 25.63 -4.25
CA LYS A 2 9.74 25.48 -2.83
C LYS A 2 10.35 24.23 -2.20
N LYS A 3 10.56 24.20 -0.87
CA LYS A 3 11.06 23.00 -0.15
C LYS A 3 10.05 21.84 -0.21
N LEU A 4 10.50 20.59 -0.17
CA LEU A 4 9.62 19.41 -0.20
C LEU A 4 9.19 19.01 1.23
N PRO A 5 7.89 18.79 1.52
CA PRO A 5 7.39 18.49 2.86
C PRO A 5 7.53 17.00 3.24
N ILE A 6 8.72 16.41 3.13
CA ILE A 6 8.92 15.00 3.48
C ILE A 6 8.76 14.82 4.99
N GLY A 7 7.81 13.96 5.39
CA GLY A 7 7.51 13.69 6.80
C GLY A 7 6.71 14.78 7.51
N ILE A 8 6.35 15.88 6.84
CA ILE A 8 5.54 16.95 7.43
C ILE A 8 4.06 16.62 7.21
N GLN A 9 3.33 16.45 8.31
CA GLN A 9 1.90 16.16 8.31
C GLN A 9 1.07 17.31 8.89
N ASP A 10 1.72 18.31 9.48
CA ASP A 10 1.07 19.49 10.01
C ASP A 10 0.96 20.58 8.92
N PHE A 11 -0.27 20.92 8.54
CA PHE A 11 -0.56 21.89 7.50
C PHE A 11 -0.05 23.28 7.88
N LYS A 12 -0.21 23.68 9.16
CA LYS A 12 0.27 24.97 9.64
C LYS A 12 1.79 25.08 9.48
N GLU A 13 2.55 24.11 9.97
CA GLU A 13 4.01 24.04 9.79
C GLU A 13 4.40 24.09 8.30
N LEU A 14 3.71 23.32 7.46
CA LEU A 14 3.96 23.25 6.02
C LEU A 14 3.85 24.65 5.40
N ARG A 15 2.77 25.37 5.70
CA ARG A 15 2.48 26.71 5.16
C ARG A 15 3.43 27.78 5.71
N GLU A 16 3.62 27.84 7.02
CA GLU A 16 4.48 28.84 7.67
C GLU A 16 5.95 28.73 7.24
N LYS A 17 6.44 27.51 7.00
CA LYS A 17 7.82 27.27 6.55
C LYS A 17 8.00 27.31 5.02
N GLY A 18 6.95 27.63 4.26
CA GLY A 18 7.00 27.79 2.81
C GLY A 18 7.30 26.50 2.03
N PHE A 19 6.84 25.36 2.54
CA PHE A 19 6.94 24.08 1.83
C PHE A 19 5.97 24.03 0.64
N LEU A 20 6.27 23.15 -0.31
CA LEU A 20 5.39 22.83 -1.43
C LEU A 20 4.11 22.18 -0.90
N TYR A 21 2.96 22.76 -1.26
CA TYR A 21 1.63 22.19 -1.03
C TYR A 21 0.96 22.01 -2.39
N VAL A 22 0.49 20.80 -2.68
CA VAL A 22 -0.38 20.54 -3.83
C VAL A 22 -1.80 20.90 -3.40
N ASP A 23 -2.41 21.87 -4.06
CA ASP A 23 -3.66 22.47 -3.60
C ASP A 23 -4.87 21.54 -3.84
N LYS A 24 -5.34 20.91 -2.76
CA LYS A 24 -6.55 20.07 -2.74
C LYS A 24 -7.79 20.82 -2.26
N THR A 25 -7.67 22.13 -2.00
CA THR A 25 -8.75 22.91 -1.40
C THR A 25 -10.04 23.02 -2.24
N PRO A 26 -10.04 22.90 -3.59
CA PRO A 26 -11.28 22.77 -4.36
C PRO A 26 -12.13 21.56 -3.94
N LEU A 27 -11.49 20.41 -3.75
CA LEU A 27 -12.18 19.17 -3.36
C LEU A 27 -12.58 19.21 -1.88
N ILE A 28 -11.76 19.86 -1.04
CA ILE A 28 -12.11 20.09 0.37
C ILE A 28 -13.36 20.97 0.46
N TYR A 29 -13.46 22.03 -0.36
CA TYR A 29 -14.66 22.87 -0.41
C TYR A 29 -15.92 22.07 -0.78
N GLU A 30 -15.87 21.29 -1.86
CA GLU A 30 -17.00 20.43 -2.27
C GLU A 30 -17.42 19.48 -1.14
N MET A 31 -16.45 18.93 -0.42
CA MET A 31 -16.70 18.06 0.73
C MET A 31 -17.36 18.81 1.90
N VAL A 32 -16.81 19.94 2.36
CA VAL A 32 -17.32 20.64 3.56
C VAL A 32 -18.63 21.40 3.31
N SER A 33 -18.95 21.69 2.04
CA SER A 33 -20.21 22.29 1.61
C SER A 33 -21.33 21.28 1.38
N GLY A 34 -21.02 19.98 1.34
CA GLY A 34 -21.97 18.91 1.10
C GLY A 34 -22.62 18.36 2.39
N SER A 35 -22.26 17.12 2.72
CA SER A 35 -22.70 16.41 3.93
C SER A 35 -21.90 16.88 5.15
N LYS A 36 -22.30 16.43 6.33
CA LYS A 36 -21.58 16.69 7.59
C LYS A 36 -20.66 15.56 8.02
N ALA A 37 -20.90 14.33 7.56
CA ALA A 37 -20.25 13.14 8.11
C ALA A 37 -19.62 12.30 7.00
N TYR A 38 -18.29 12.13 7.06
CA TYR A 38 -17.49 11.53 6.00
C TYR A 38 -16.51 10.48 6.50
N PHE A 39 -16.35 9.43 5.70
CA PHE A 39 -15.32 8.42 5.88
C PHE A 39 -14.39 8.39 4.65
N LEU A 40 -13.09 8.25 4.87
CA LEU A 40 -12.13 8.04 3.79
C LEU A 40 -11.08 6.99 4.20
N SER A 41 -10.97 5.91 3.42
CA SER A 41 -9.84 4.99 3.50
C SER A 41 -8.86 5.22 2.37
N ARG A 42 -7.58 5.31 2.71
CA ARG A 42 -6.48 5.34 1.74
C ARG A 42 -5.26 4.59 2.30
N PRO A 43 -4.40 4.03 1.44
CA PRO A 43 -3.16 3.39 1.88
C PRO A 43 -2.29 4.29 2.77
N ARG A 44 -1.33 3.69 3.48
CA ARG A 44 -0.36 4.46 4.29
C ARG A 44 0.35 5.50 3.41
N ARG A 45 0.71 6.64 4.01
CA ARG A 45 1.50 7.70 3.37
C ARG A 45 0.84 8.39 2.16
N PHE A 46 -0.49 8.31 2.03
CA PHE A 46 -1.26 9.01 0.98
C PHE A 46 -1.65 10.47 1.31
N GLY A 47 -1.26 10.98 2.49
CA GLY A 47 -1.58 12.36 2.90
C GLY A 47 -2.83 12.51 3.79
N LYS A 48 -3.37 11.42 4.35
CA LYS A 48 -4.54 11.45 5.25
C LYS A 48 -4.37 12.42 6.42
N SER A 49 -3.28 12.30 7.17
CA SER A 49 -3.01 13.16 8.33
C SER A 49 -2.80 14.63 7.93
N LEU A 50 -2.22 14.89 6.75
CA LEU A 50 -2.11 16.25 6.21
C LEU A 50 -3.49 16.83 5.85
N LEU A 51 -4.39 16.02 5.29
CA LEU A 51 -5.78 16.43 5.05
C LEU A 51 -6.51 16.71 6.38
N VAL A 52 -6.35 15.86 7.39
CA VAL A 52 -6.92 16.07 8.73
C VAL A 52 -6.41 17.38 9.34
N SER A 53 -5.10 17.64 9.27
CA SER A 53 -4.51 18.90 9.72
C SER A 53 -5.04 20.09 8.90
N THR A 54 -5.18 19.96 7.59
CA THR A 54 -5.77 20.99 6.72
C THR A 54 -7.20 21.32 7.14
N LEU A 55 -8.04 20.30 7.38
CA LEU A 55 -9.42 20.47 7.85
C LEU A 55 -9.47 21.12 9.24
N LYS A 56 -8.58 20.72 10.15
CA LYS A 56 -8.46 21.35 11.47
C LYS A 56 -8.21 22.84 11.33
N GLU A 57 -7.20 23.24 10.55
CA GLU A 57 -6.85 24.65 10.38
C GLU A 57 -7.94 25.44 9.64
N LEU A 58 -8.65 24.81 8.69
CA LEU A 58 -9.80 25.38 8.00
C LEU A 58 -10.93 25.74 8.98
N PHE A 59 -11.34 24.77 9.81
CA PHE A 59 -12.43 24.95 10.77
C PHE A 59 -12.04 25.78 12.00
N CYS A 60 -10.74 25.89 12.31
CA CYS A 60 -10.25 26.87 13.29
C CYS A 60 -10.34 28.33 12.77
N GLY A 61 -10.65 28.54 11.49
CA GLY A 61 -10.74 29.87 10.89
C GLY A 61 -9.38 30.52 10.59
N ASN A 62 -8.31 29.72 10.43
CA ASN A 62 -6.94 30.25 10.27
C ASN A 62 -6.67 30.72 8.82
N GLN A 63 -7.40 31.74 8.36
CA GLN A 63 -7.38 32.27 6.99
C GLN A 63 -5.97 32.50 6.42
N ALA A 64 -5.06 33.05 7.24
CA ALA A 64 -3.69 33.36 6.80
C ALA A 64 -2.92 32.14 6.26
N LEU A 65 -3.23 30.93 6.72
CA LEU A 65 -2.58 29.70 6.23
C LEU A 65 -3.02 29.32 4.81
N PHE A 66 -4.19 29.80 4.38
CA PHE A 66 -4.82 29.46 3.10
C PHE A 66 -4.64 30.54 2.03
N GLN A 67 -3.83 31.57 2.29
CA GLN A 67 -3.46 32.56 1.29
C GLN A 67 -2.87 31.90 0.03
N ASP A 68 -3.28 32.37 -1.14
CA ASP A 68 -2.91 31.84 -2.46
C ASP A 68 -3.37 30.40 -2.73
N LEU A 69 -4.30 29.86 -1.94
CA LEU A 69 -5.01 28.61 -2.23
C LEU A 69 -6.39 28.91 -2.79
N TRP A 70 -6.93 27.98 -3.58
CA TRP A 70 -8.20 28.17 -4.28
C TRP A 70 -9.37 28.51 -3.37
N ILE A 71 -9.37 28.00 -2.13
CA ILE A 71 -10.48 28.19 -1.15
C ILE A 71 -10.47 29.55 -0.45
N GLU A 72 -9.40 30.36 -0.58
CA GLU A 72 -9.17 31.59 0.20
C GLU A 72 -10.40 32.51 0.27
N ASP A 73 -11.06 32.71 -0.87
CA ASP A 73 -12.20 33.60 -1.09
C ASP A 73 -13.53 32.85 -1.31
N LYS A 74 -13.60 31.57 -0.96
CA LYS A 74 -14.76 30.69 -1.23
C LYS A 74 -15.63 30.40 -0.01
N ILE A 75 -15.13 30.68 1.19
CA ILE A 75 -15.80 30.40 2.45
C ILE A 75 -15.79 31.62 3.38
N ASP A 76 -16.77 31.65 4.29
CA ASP A 76 -16.70 32.50 5.46
C ASP A 76 -15.79 31.83 6.50
N TRP A 77 -14.78 32.56 7.00
CA TRP A 77 -13.78 32.07 7.95
C TRP A 77 -14.33 32.00 9.39
N ILE A 78 -15.44 31.26 9.55
CA ILE A 78 -16.12 31.05 10.84
C ILE A 78 -15.38 29.96 11.62
N ALA A 79 -14.90 30.30 12.82
CA ALA A 79 -14.21 29.37 13.69
C ALA A 79 -15.18 28.44 14.43
N HIS A 80 -14.83 27.16 14.51
CA HIS A 80 -15.54 26.12 15.25
C HIS A 80 -14.61 25.45 16.27
N PRO A 81 -15.13 24.95 17.41
CA PRO A 81 -14.34 24.11 18.30
C PRO A 81 -13.99 22.78 17.61
N VAL A 82 -12.70 22.58 17.32
CA VAL A 82 -12.20 21.33 16.72
C VAL A 82 -11.72 20.37 17.81
N VAL A 83 -12.18 19.13 17.73
CA VAL A 83 -11.73 17.95 18.48
C VAL A 83 -11.01 17.03 17.50
N HIS A 84 -9.69 16.87 17.67
CA HIS A 84 -8.87 16.01 16.83
C HIS A 84 -8.35 14.83 17.66
N LEU A 85 -8.72 13.61 17.25
CA LEU A 85 -8.31 12.37 17.88
C LEU A 85 -7.42 11.60 16.90
N SER A 86 -6.16 11.36 17.26
CA SER A 86 -5.23 10.59 16.44
C SER A 86 -4.75 9.37 17.19
N PHE A 87 -4.97 8.19 16.62
CA PHE A 87 -4.56 6.92 17.21
C PHE A 87 -3.09 6.59 16.94
N ALA A 88 -2.40 7.37 16.11
CA ALA A 88 -1.06 7.08 15.62
C ALA A 88 0.00 6.88 16.72
N LYS A 89 -0.13 7.59 17.84
CA LYS A 89 0.81 7.55 18.98
C LYS A 89 0.44 6.50 20.04
N GLY A 90 -0.67 5.78 19.88
CA GLY A 90 -1.14 4.84 20.88
C GLY A 90 -0.31 3.57 20.94
N ASP A 91 0.24 3.27 22.12
CA ASP A 91 0.74 1.93 22.45
C ASP A 91 -0.37 1.12 23.14
N PHE A 92 -1.19 0.48 22.32
CA PHE A 92 -2.34 -0.28 22.80
C PHE A 92 -1.95 -1.63 23.44
N ARG A 93 -0.69 -2.09 23.28
CA ARG A 93 -0.20 -3.33 23.91
C ARG A 93 0.05 -3.11 25.39
N VAL A 94 0.60 -1.96 25.76
CA VAL A 94 0.96 -1.64 27.13
C VAL A 94 -0.15 -0.90 27.86
N VAL A 95 -0.70 0.15 27.24
CA VAL A 95 -1.69 1.03 27.90
C VAL A 95 -3.10 0.47 27.80
N GLY A 96 -3.40 -0.25 26.71
CA GLY A 96 -4.75 -0.65 26.35
C GLY A 96 -5.57 0.50 25.76
N LEU A 97 -6.47 0.18 24.84
CA LEU A 97 -7.22 1.19 24.08
C LEU A 97 -8.13 2.07 24.97
N ARG A 98 -8.80 1.48 25.97
CA ARG A 98 -9.75 2.22 26.81
C ARG A 98 -9.06 3.34 27.60
N ALA A 99 -7.96 3.02 28.26
CA ALA A 99 -7.19 3.99 29.05
C ALA A 99 -6.59 5.08 28.16
N TYR A 100 -6.10 4.70 26.97
CA TYR A 100 -5.61 5.66 25.98
C TYR A 100 -6.68 6.67 25.55
N LEU A 101 -7.88 6.21 25.20
CA LEU A 101 -8.98 7.09 24.80
C LEU A 101 -9.44 8.01 25.93
N GLN A 102 -9.51 7.53 27.17
CA GLN A 102 -9.85 8.38 28.31
C GLN A 102 -8.80 9.45 28.58
N ALA A 103 -7.51 9.10 28.50
CA ALA A 103 -6.43 10.06 28.63
C ALA A 103 -6.50 11.14 27.55
N MET A 104 -6.77 10.76 26.31
CA MET A 104 -6.91 11.68 25.18
C MET A 104 -8.11 12.63 25.34
N LEU A 105 -9.27 12.12 25.75
CA LEU A 105 -10.45 12.97 26.02
C LEU A 105 -10.17 13.96 27.15
N LYS A 106 -9.45 13.54 28.19
CA LYS A 106 -9.03 14.41 29.30
C LYS A 106 -8.04 15.47 28.85
N GLU A 107 -7.06 15.13 28.02
CA GLU A 107 -6.10 16.08 27.44
C GLU A 107 -6.82 17.15 26.61
N ILE A 108 -7.76 16.74 25.75
CA ILE A 108 -8.57 17.68 24.95
C ILE A 108 -9.43 18.57 25.84
N ALA A 109 -10.04 18.02 26.90
CA ALA A 109 -10.81 18.82 27.86
C ALA A 109 -9.92 19.89 28.53
N GLN A 110 -8.68 19.54 28.90
CA GLN A 110 -7.70 20.46 29.47
C GLN A 110 -7.27 21.54 28.46
N GLU A 111 -6.93 21.16 27.22
CA GLU A 111 -6.58 22.10 26.15
C GLU A 111 -7.71 23.08 25.84
N LYS A 112 -8.96 22.63 25.94
CA LYS A 112 -10.14 23.46 25.72
C LYS A 112 -10.62 24.16 26.98
N GLU A 113 -9.88 24.07 28.08
CA GLU A 113 -10.19 24.67 29.37
C GLU A 113 -11.63 24.37 29.83
N VAL A 114 -12.00 23.10 29.79
CA VAL A 114 -13.24 22.57 30.37
C VAL A 114 -12.90 21.51 31.42
N ASP A 115 -13.81 21.34 32.37
CA ASP A 115 -13.76 20.27 33.36
C ASP A 115 -13.74 18.88 32.69
N PHE A 116 -13.34 17.83 33.39
CA PHE A 116 -13.48 16.46 32.86
C PHE A 116 -13.92 15.52 34.00
N PRO A 117 -15.23 15.35 34.21
CA PRO A 117 -15.78 14.69 35.39
C PRO A 117 -15.84 13.17 35.26
N PHE A 118 -14.93 12.56 34.49
CA PHE A 118 -14.92 11.11 34.25
C PHE A 118 -13.68 10.46 34.84
N SER A 119 -13.90 9.33 35.49
CA SER A 119 -12.90 8.43 36.04
C SER A 119 -12.49 7.37 35.01
N PRO A 120 -11.33 6.72 35.16
CA PRO A 120 -10.89 5.68 34.23
C PRO A 120 -11.81 4.46 34.09
N THR A 121 -12.73 4.26 35.02
CA THR A 121 -13.72 3.16 35.00
C THR A 121 -15.03 3.53 34.31
N ASP A 122 -15.26 4.81 34.02
CA ASP A 122 -16.52 5.26 33.45
C ASP A 122 -16.69 4.85 31.99
N ARG A 123 -17.94 4.92 31.51
CA ARG A 123 -18.29 4.59 30.12
C ARG A 123 -17.68 5.61 29.16
N LEU A 124 -16.94 5.12 28.17
CA LEU A 124 -16.28 5.94 27.15
C LEU A 124 -17.30 6.75 26.34
N GLY A 125 -18.42 6.12 25.97
CA GLY A 125 -19.47 6.79 25.22
C GLY A 125 -20.01 8.04 25.95
N GLY A 126 -20.22 7.93 27.27
CA GLY A 126 -20.67 9.07 28.08
C GLY A 126 -19.64 10.21 28.13
N ALA A 127 -18.35 9.88 28.18
CA ALA A 127 -17.28 10.88 28.17
C ALA A 127 -17.19 11.65 26.84
N VAL A 128 -17.33 10.95 25.71
CA VAL A 128 -17.35 11.56 24.36
C VAL A 128 -18.57 12.48 24.20
N GLU A 129 -19.75 11.97 24.56
CA GLU A 129 -21.00 12.71 24.49
C GLU A 129 -20.94 14.01 25.32
N TRP A 130 -20.46 13.89 26.55
CA TRP A 130 -20.30 15.02 27.45
C TRP A 130 -19.33 16.06 26.88
N LEU A 131 -18.16 15.64 26.37
CA LEU A 131 -17.15 16.56 25.85
C LEU A 131 -17.71 17.37 24.67
N ILE A 132 -18.33 16.70 23.70
CA ILE A 132 -18.91 17.37 22.52
C ILE A 132 -20.01 18.36 22.93
N LYS A 133 -20.94 17.95 23.82
CA LYS A 133 -22.00 18.84 24.29
C LYS A 133 -21.46 20.03 25.07
N LYS A 134 -20.45 19.81 25.93
CA LYS A 134 -19.81 20.87 26.72
C LYS A 134 -19.08 21.88 25.83
N LEU A 135 -18.37 21.42 24.80
CA LEU A 135 -17.71 22.30 23.84
C LEU A 135 -18.74 23.09 23.00
N HIS A 136 -19.79 22.45 22.53
CA HIS A 136 -20.87 23.16 21.82
C HIS A 136 -21.45 24.28 22.70
N GLN A 137 -21.72 24.00 23.99
CA GLN A 137 -22.22 25.00 24.93
C GLN A 137 -21.21 26.13 25.19
N LYS A 138 -19.93 25.80 25.43
CA LYS A 138 -18.90 26.80 25.77
C LYS A 138 -18.61 27.78 24.64
N TYR A 139 -18.55 27.28 23.41
CA TYR A 139 -18.16 28.07 22.24
C TYR A 139 -19.37 28.62 21.47
N GLU A 140 -20.60 28.27 21.88
CA GLU A 140 -21.85 28.62 21.17
C GLU A 140 -21.81 28.27 19.68
N ALA A 141 -21.05 27.24 19.33
CA ALA A 141 -20.78 26.81 17.96
C ALA A 141 -20.68 25.30 17.91
N GLN A 142 -21.24 24.71 16.84
CA GLN A 142 -21.19 23.27 16.63
C GLN A 142 -19.75 22.77 16.49
N VAL A 143 -19.47 21.57 17.01
CA VAL A 143 -18.14 20.97 17.13
C VAL A 143 -17.72 20.28 15.83
N VAL A 144 -16.44 20.37 15.51
CA VAL A 144 -15.83 19.60 14.41
C VAL A 144 -15.06 18.44 15.00
N LEU A 145 -15.41 17.21 14.62
CA LEU A 145 -14.78 15.98 15.08
C LEU A 145 -13.93 15.38 13.97
N LEU A 146 -12.62 15.27 14.18
CA LEU A 146 -11.68 14.70 13.23
C LEU A 146 -10.98 13.50 13.87
N ILE A 147 -11.01 12.35 13.21
CA ILE A 147 -10.46 11.10 13.74
C ILE A 147 -9.53 10.47 12.70
N ASP A 148 -8.25 10.33 13.07
CA ASP A 148 -7.18 9.78 12.22
C ASP A 148 -6.65 8.45 12.77
N GLU A 149 -6.27 7.56 11.86
CA GLU A 149 -5.80 6.19 12.12
C GLU A 149 -6.73 5.34 13.00
N TYR A 150 -8.05 5.52 12.84
CA TYR A 150 -9.08 4.86 13.68
C TYR A 150 -8.95 3.33 13.75
N ASP A 151 -8.37 2.73 12.72
CA ASP A 151 -8.22 1.30 12.49
C ASP A 151 -6.95 0.70 13.10
N LYS A 152 -5.98 1.52 13.50
CA LYS A 152 -4.71 1.09 14.08
C LYS A 152 -4.87 0.13 15.28
N PRO A 153 -5.80 0.34 16.24
CA PRO A 153 -5.99 -0.59 17.37
C PRO A 153 -6.41 -2.01 16.98
N ILE A 154 -6.81 -2.22 15.73
CA ILE A 154 -7.18 -3.54 15.20
C ILE A 154 -6.08 -4.06 14.30
N ILE A 155 -5.62 -3.24 13.34
CA ILE A 155 -4.63 -3.66 12.32
C ILE A 155 -3.33 -4.13 12.97
N ASP A 156 -2.91 -3.45 14.03
CA ASP A 156 -1.67 -3.78 14.71
C ASP A 156 -1.76 -5.11 15.49
N PHE A 157 -2.93 -5.75 15.59
CA PHE A 157 -3.21 -6.97 16.39
C PHE A 157 -3.85 -8.10 15.57
N LEU A 158 -3.64 -8.11 14.25
CA LEU A 158 -4.23 -9.13 13.34
C LEU A 158 -3.45 -10.45 13.30
N SER A 159 -2.37 -10.62 14.06
CA SER A 159 -1.70 -11.92 14.20
C SER A 159 -2.55 -12.88 15.04
N GLN A 160 -2.43 -14.18 14.79
CA GLN A 160 -3.29 -15.20 15.43
C GLN A 160 -3.27 -15.15 16.97
N ASP A 161 -2.11 -14.84 17.55
CA ASP A 161 -1.89 -14.71 18.99
C ASP A 161 -2.46 -13.42 19.59
N GLU A 162 -2.68 -12.39 18.77
CA GLU A 162 -3.17 -11.07 19.19
C GLU A 162 -4.65 -10.81 18.82
N LEU A 163 -5.29 -11.71 18.04
CA LEU A 163 -6.70 -11.59 17.66
C LEU A 163 -7.67 -11.33 18.83
N PRO A 164 -7.52 -11.93 20.03
CA PRO A 164 -8.38 -11.60 21.16
C PRO A 164 -8.30 -10.13 21.59
N ILE A 165 -7.12 -9.50 21.45
CA ILE A 165 -6.93 -8.07 21.74
C ILE A 165 -7.62 -7.23 20.67
N ALA A 166 -7.54 -7.62 19.40
CA ALA A 166 -8.26 -6.96 18.31
C ALA A 166 -9.78 -6.99 18.55
N GLU A 167 -10.35 -8.14 18.94
CA GLU A 167 -11.77 -8.25 19.27
C GLU A 167 -12.16 -7.39 20.49
N GLN A 168 -11.33 -7.36 21.53
CA GLN A 168 -11.56 -6.47 22.68
C GLN A 168 -11.54 -4.99 22.27
N ASN A 169 -10.55 -4.58 21.47
CA ASN A 169 -10.43 -3.21 20.97
C ASN A 169 -11.63 -2.84 20.08
N ARG A 170 -12.16 -3.81 19.32
CA ARG A 170 -13.38 -3.63 18.55
C ARG A 170 -14.55 -3.28 19.45
N GLU A 171 -14.79 -4.01 20.53
CA GLU A 171 -15.90 -3.70 21.45
C GLU A 171 -15.73 -2.32 22.13
N ILE A 172 -14.51 -1.96 22.52
CA ILE A 172 -14.19 -0.64 23.08
C ILE A 172 -14.53 0.48 22.08
N MET A 173 -14.18 0.30 20.81
CA MET A 173 -14.51 1.28 19.77
C MET A 173 -16.02 1.41 19.56
N LYS A 174 -16.78 0.32 19.59
CA LYS A 174 -18.25 0.43 19.50
C LYS A 174 -18.83 1.31 20.60
N GLU A 175 -18.39 1.11 21.84
CA GLU A 175 -18.81 1.94 22.98
C GLU A 175 -18.43 3.42 22.77
N PHE A 176 -17.23 3.67 22.23
CA PHE A 176 -16.73 5.01 21.94
C PHE A 176 -17.55 5.74 20.86
N TYR A 177 -17.93 5.05 19.78
CA TYR A 177 -18.61 5.65 18.63
C TYR A 177 -20.14 5.69 18.74
N SER A 178 -20.75 4.82 19.56
CA SER A 178 -22.21 4.72 19.71
C SER A 178 -22.94 6.05 19.97
N PRO A 179 -22.44 6.97 20.82
CA PRO A 179 -23.14 8.23 21.10
C PRO A 179 -23.16 9.20 19.91
N LEU A 180 -22.25 9.05 18.93
CA LEU A 180 -22.09 10.03 17.85
C LEU A 180 -23.35 10.20 17.00
N LYS A 181 -24.19 9.16 16.92
CA LYS A 181 -25.46 9.20 16.19
C LYS A 181 -26.41 10.27 16.73
N ASP A 182 -26.48 10.42 18.05
CA ASP A 182 -27.36 11.37 18.72
C ASP A 182 -26.72 12.78 18.87
N LEU A 183 -25.46 12.92 18.45
CA LEU A 183 -24.70 14.17 18.51
C LEU A 183 -24.75 14.99 17.22
N ASP A 184 -25.48 14.58 16.18
CA ASP A 184 -25.63 15.36 14.93
C ASP A 184 -26.01 16.84 15.16
N PRO A 185 -26.92 17.20 16.09
CA PRO A 185 -27.23 18.62 16.36
C PRO A 185 -26.05 19.42 16.93
N HIS A 186 -25.08 18.73 17.54
CA HIS A 186 -23.88 19.32 18.14
C HIS A 186 -22.67 19.31 17.21
N LEU A 187 -22.75 18.65 16.05
CA LEU A 187 -21.64 18.50 15.11
C LEU A 187 -21.82 19.38 13.88
N ARG A 188 -20.80 20.19 13.58
CA ARG A 188 -20.68 20.93 12.32
C ARG A 188 -20.18 20.02 11.21
N PHE A 189 -19.21 19.17 11.56
CA PHE A 189 -18.50 18.30 10.65
C PHE A 189 -17.88 17.12 11.40
N PHE A 190 -17.93 15.93 10.81
CA PHE A 190 -17.33 14.71 11.33
C PHE A 190 -16.56 14.01 10.20
N PHE A 191 -15.27 13.77 10.42
CA PHE A 191 -14.40 13.08 9.47
C PHE A 191 -13.64 11.95 10.15
N LEU A 192 -13.73 10.76 9.55
CA LEU A 192 -13.08 9.55 10.01
C LEU A 192 -12.18 9.00 8.90
N THR A 193 -10.91 8.75 9.20
CA THR A 193 -9.97 8.27 8.19
C THR A 193 -9.02 7.19 8.72
N GLY A 194 -8.64 6.26 7.82
CA GLY A 194 -7.75 5.14 8.12
C GLY A 194 -7.22 4.47 6.85
N VAL A 195 -6.66 3.27 6.97
CA VAL A 195 -6.25 2.44 5.82
C VAL A 195 -7.32 1.42 5.43
N SER A 196 -8.00 0.80 6.38
CA SER A 196 -9.02 -0.21 6.14
C SER A 196 -10.43 0.33 6.28
N LYS A 197 -11.38 -0.37 5.65
CA LYS A 197 -12.81 -0.24 5.93
C LYS A 197 -13.24 -1.51 6.63
N PHE A 198 -13.37 -1.45 7.94
CA PHE A 198 -13.86 -2.58 8.72
C PHE A 198 -15.40 -2.65 8.66
N SER A 199 -15.94 -3.12 7.54
CA SER A 199 -17.39 -3.14 7.26
C SER A 199 -18.24 -3.92 8.26
N LYS A 200 -17.69 -4.93 8.95
CA LYS A 200 -18.37 -5.67 10.02
C LYS A 200 -18.02 -5.18 11.43
N MET A 201 -17.25 -4.10 11.57
CA MET A 201 -17.23 -3.40 12.85
C MET A 201 -18.57 -2.69 12.99
N SER A 202 -19.31 -3.02 14.06
CA SER A 202 -20.55 -2.30 14.34
C SER A 202 -20.32 -0.81 14.60
N VAL A 203 -19.08 -0.32 14.63
CA VAL A 203 -18.75 1.11 14.49
C VAL A 203 -19.44 1.73 13.27
N PHE A 204 -19.46 1.09 12.10
CA PHE A 204 -20.19 1.63 10.94
C PHE A 204 -21.70 1.41 11.02
N SER A 205 -22.19 0.44 11.80
CA SER A 205 -23.63 0.34 12.08
C SER A 205 -24.10 1.38 13.10
N GLU A 206 -23.27 1.75 14.06
CA GLU A 206 -23.48 2.91 14.95
C GLU A 206 -23.40 4.22 14.14
N LEU A 207 -22.55 4.27 13.12
CA LEU A 207 -22.29 5.43 12.26
C LEU A 207 -22.89 5.28 10.85
N ASN A 208 -24.15 4.84 10.76
CA ASN A 208 -24.82 4.56 9.47
C ASN A 208 -25.06 5.81 8.58
N ASN A 209 -24.69 7.00 9.05
CA ASN A 209 -24.83 8.27 8.33
C ASN A 209 -23.52 8.72 7.65
N LEU A 210 -22.43 7.93 7.74
CA LEU A 210 -21.16 8.26 7.09
C LEU A 210 -21.23 8.10 5.57
N TYR A 211 -20.93 9.18 4.85
CA TYR A 211 -20.69 9.10 3.42
C TYR A 211 -19.27 8.59 3.15
N ASP A 212 -19.16 7.44 2.50
CA ASP A 212 -17.88 6.83 2.14
C ASP A 212 -17.29 7.50 0.89
N LEU A 213 -16.26 8.32 1.09
CA LEU A 213 -15.54 9.02 0.03
C LEU A 213 -14.63 8.09 -0.77
N SER A 214 -14.31 6.90 -0.26
CA SER A 214 -13.19 6.10 -0.74
C SER A 214 -13.30 5.69 -2.21
N LEU A 215 -14.52 5.52 -2.73
CA LEU A 215 -14.81 5.25 -4.15
C LEU A 215 -15.71 6.33 -4.77
N SER A 216 -15.78 7.50 -4.14
CA SER A 216 -16.54 8.66 -4.65
C SER A 216 -15.68 9.51 -5.57
N ARG A 217 -16.33 10.29 -6.45
CA ARG A 217 -15.67 11.25 -7.35
C ARG A 217 -14.73 12.22 -6.61
N ILE A 218 -15.14 12.74 -5.45
CA ILE A 218 -14.31 13.66 -4.65
C ILE A 218 -13.09 12.90 -4.11
N GLY A 219 -13.32 11.75 -3.51
CA GLY A 219 -12.26 10.98 -2.85
C GLY A 219 -11.24 10.40 -3.83
N GLU A 220 -11.61 10.16 -5.10
CA GLU A 220 -10.70 9.65 -6.15
C GLU A 220 -9.37 10.38 -6.16
N THR A 221 -9.38 11.72 -6.17
CA THR A 221 -8.16 12.55 -6.29
C THR A 221 -7.93 13.47 -5.09
N LEU A 222 -8.77 13.41 -4.03
CA LEU A 222 -8.59 14.22 -2.81
C LEU A 222 -7.22 13.98 -2.14
N LEU A 223 -6.71 12.76 -2.23
CA LEU A 223 -5.40 12.34 -1.72
C LEU A 223 -4.58 11.68 -2.83
N GLY A 224 -3.27 11.67 -2.70
CA GLY A 224 -2.37 11.29 -3.81
C GLY A 224 -2.15 12.44 -4.79
N TYR A 225 -1.21 12.23 -5.72
CA TYR A 225 -0.99 13.18 -6.82
C TYR A 225 -1.49 12.62 -8.14
N THR A 226 -2.16 13.44 -8.93
CA THR A 226 -2.52 13.13 -10.33
C THR A 226 -1.34 13.38 -11.26
N GLU A 227 -1.45 12.95 -12.52
CA GLU A 227 -0.45 13.30 -13.53
C GLU A 227 -0.38 14.82 -13.72
N ALA A 228 -1.53 15.48 -13.84
CA ALA A 228 -1.62 16.93 -14.02
C ALA A 228 -1.00 17.71 -12.85
N GLU A 229 -1.14 17.22 -11.62
CA GLU A 229 -0.50 17.82 -10.44
C GLU A 229 1.02 17.63 -10.45
N LEU A 230 1.52 16.49 -10.94
CA LEU A 230 2.95 16.30 -11.14
C LEU A 230 3.50 17.31 -12.15
N GLU A 231 2.81 17.52 -13.26
CA GLU A 231 3.19 18.51 -14.27
C GLU A 231 3.15 19.94 -13.73
N LEU A 232 2.14 20.28 -12.93
CA LEU A 232 1.98 21.63 -12.41
C LEU A 232 3.00 21.97 -11.32
N TYR A 233 3.22 21.05 -10.37
CA TYR A 233 3.98 21.34 -9.15
C TYR A 233 5.42 20.84 -9.17
N PHE A 234 5.77 19.88 -10.04
CA PHE A 234 7.06 19.20 -10.02
C PHE A 234 7.86 19.30 -11.32
N GLU A 235 7.34 19.95 -12.37
CA GLU A 235 8.00 19.97 -13.69
C GLU A 235 9.44 20.49 -13.66
N GLU A 236 9.67 21.62 -12.97
CA GLU A 236 11.03 22.20 -12.85
C GLU A 236 12.01 21.21 -12.21
N ARG A 237 11.56 20.44 -11.22
CA ARG A 237 12.37 19.42 -10.53
C ARG A 237 12.61 18.21 -11.42
N ILE A 238 11.58 17.71 -12.10
CA ILE A 238 11.69 16.57 -13.03
C ILE A 238 12.68 16.89 -14.15
N ALA A 239 12.61 18.10 -14.71
CA ALA A 239 13.54 18.55 -15.74
C ALA A 239 14.99 18.56 -15.27
N GLN A 240 15.24 19.06 -14.06
CA GLN A 240 16.59 19.05 -13.45
C GLN A 240 17.11 17.63 -13.21
N ILE A 241 16.28 16.74 -12.67
CA ILE A 241 16.66 15.34 -12.41
C ILE A 241 16.96 14.63 -13.75
N ALA A 242 16.13 14.85 -14.78
CA ALA A 242 16.35 14.30 -16.11
C ALA A 242 17.70 14.73 -16.69
N GLN A 243 18.03 16.02 -16.59
CA GLN A 243 19.31 16.57 -17.02
C GLN A 243 20.49 15.93 -16.27
N ASN A 244 20.40 15.84 -14.94
CA ASN A 244 21.44 15.24 -14.10
C ASN A 244 21.70 13.77 -14.44
N GLN A 245 20.66 13.04 -14.84
CA GLN A 245 20.74 11.62 -15.20
C GLN A 245 20.94 11.36 -16.69
N ARG A 246 21.19 12.40 -17.51
CA ARG A 246 21.38 12.30 -18.96
C ARG A 246 20.21 11.61 -19.68
N ARG A 247 18.98 11.92 -19.24
CA ARG A 247 17.72 11.42 -19.80
C ARG A 247 16.90 12.59 -20.34
N THR A 248 16.03 12.30 -21.29
CA THR A 248 15.00 13.29 -21.70
C THR A 248 13.95 13.43 -20.59
N VAL A 249 13.29 14.59 -20.52
CA VAL A 249 12.17 14.79 -19.57
C VAL A 249 11.07 13.75 -19.80
N ALA A 250 10.77 13.42 -21.06
CA ALA A 250 9.80 12.39 -21.42
C ALA A 250 10.16 11.00 -20.87
N GLN A 251 11.42 10.58 -21.00
CA GLN A 251 11.90 9.32 -20.41
C GLN A 251 11.83 9.35 -18.89
N MET A 252 12.26 10.45 -18.25
CA MET A 252 12.19 10.57 -16.79
C MET A 252 10.75 10.48 -16.28
N ARG A 253 9.80 11.15 -16.94
CA ARG A 253 8.37 11.06 -16.60
C ARG A 253 7.83 9.64 -16.76
N GLN A 254 8.22 8.95 -17.84
CA GLN A 254 7.83 7.55 -18.05
C GLN A 254 8.37 6.64 -16.93
N ASP A 255 9.64 6.80 -16.55
CA ASP A 255 10.24 6.02 -15.47
C ASP A 255 9.56 6.31 -14.12
N ILE A 256 9.27 7.59 -13.81
CA ILE A 256 8.49 8.00 -12.63
C ILE A 256 7.11 7.35 -12.64
N ARG A 257 6.45 7.30 -13.80
CA ARG A 257 5.14 6.67 -13.96
C ARG A 257 5.20 5.17 -13.67
N GLU A 258 6.15 4.45 -14.24
CA GLU A 258 6.31 3.01 -14.03
C GLU A 258 6.64 2.66 -12.57
N TRP A 259 7.46 3.49 -11.93
CA TRP A 259 7.88 3.28 -10.55
C TRP A 259 6.82 3.63 -9.52
N TYR A 260 6.14 4.76 -9.69
CA TYR A 260 5.37 5.39 -8.63
C TYR A 260 3.89 5.63 -8.96
N ASN A 261 3.48 5.61 -10.23
CA ASN A 261 2.07 5.72 -10.60
C ASN A 261 1.38 4.36 -10.65
N GLY A 262 0.14 4.31 -10.18
CA GLY A 262 -0.75 3.23 -10.57
C GLY A 262 -1.83 2.89 -9.57
N TYR A 263 -1.85 3.54 -8.41
CA TYR A 263 -2.97 3.44 -7.47
C TYR A 263 -4.25 3.99 -8.13
N SER A 264 -5.36 3.26 -8.03
CA SER A 264 -6.67 3.73 -8.47
C SER A 264 -7.73 3.30 -7.45
N PHE A 265 -8.70 4.18 -7.26
CA PHE A 265 -9.84 4.01 -6.38
C PHE A 265 -11.17 4.15 -7.14
N GLY A 266 -11.17 3.77 -8.43
CA GLY A 266 -12.35 3.85 -9.30
C GLY A 266 -12.23 4.85 -10.45
N GLY A 267 -11.16 5.66 -10.45
CA GLY A 267 -10.88 6.67 -11.46
C GLY A 267 -9.40 6.75 -11.83
N GLU A 268 -8.88 7.98 -11.92
CA GLU A 268 -7.52 8.29 -12.36
C GLU A 268 -6.44 7.51 -11.57
N ARG A 269 -5.30 7.26 -12.23
CA ARG A 269 -4.12 6.66 -11.63
C ARG A 269 -3.32 7.71 -10.86
N LEU A 270 -3.03 7.40 -9.61
CA LEU A 270 -2.39 8.30 -8.67
C LEU A 270 -0.99 7.84 -8.30
N TYR A 271 -0.17 8.83 -8.01
CA TYR A 271 1.12 8.69 -7.38
C TYR A 271 1.00 8.73 -5.85
N ASN A 272 1.78 7.90 -5.17
CA ASN A 272 1.96 8.03 -3.73
C ASN A 272 2.77 9.31 -3.41
N PRO A 273 2.24 10.25 -2.59
CA PRO A 273 2.92 11.50 -2.29
C PRO A 273 4.29 11.30 -1.63
N PHE A 274 4.40 10.36 -0.68
CA PHE A 274 5.65 10.12 0.02
C PHE A 274 6.72 9.57 -0.92
N SER A 275 6.38 8.63 -1.80
CA SER A 275 7.33 8.10 -2.78
C SER A 275 7.83 9.18 -3.75
N ILE A 276 6.92 10.01 -4.28
CA ILE A 276 7.30 11.13 -5.14
C ILE A 276 8.20 12.13 -4.41
N LEU A 277 7.81 12.55 -3.20
CA LEU A 277 8.61 13.53 -2.46
C LEU A 277 10.02 13.02 -2.17
N ASN A 278 10.18 11.76 -1.75
CA ASN A 278 11.49 11.17 -1.50
C ASN A 278 12.30 10.99 -2.79
N PHE A 279 11.68 10.52 -3.88
CA PHE A 279 12.35 10.44 -5.18
C PHE A 279 12.88 11.81 -5.63
N MET A 280 12.09 12.87 -5.46
CA MET A 280 12.50 14.24 -5.83
C MET A 280 13.64 14.78 -4.96
N MET A 281 13.78 14.30 -3.73
CA MET A 281 14.89 14.67 -2.84
C MET A 281 16.16 13.88 -3.16
N ASP A 282 16.03 12.56 -3.25
CA ASP A 282 17.17 11.64 -3.41
C ASP A 282 17.66 11.54 -4.85
N GLN A 283 16.80 11.85 -5.82
CA GLN A 283 17.01 11.68 -7.25
C GLN A 283 17.37 10.24 -7.63
N LYS A 284 16.80 9.27 -6.90
CA LYS A 284 17.05 7.82 -7.10
C LYS A 284 15.74 7.05 -7.05
N PHE A 285 15.56 6.12 -7.98
CA PHE A 285 14.46 5.18 -7.92
C PHE A 285 14.72 4.17 -6.79
N ASN A 286 13.79 4.12 -5.84
CA ASN A 286 13.83 3.24 -4.69
C ASN A 286 12.42 2.95 -4.15
N ASN A 287 12.32 1.98 -3.23
CA ASN A 287 11.10 1.58 -2.56
C ASN A 287 10.86 2.41 -1.28
N TYR A 288 10.48 3.67 -1.44
CA TYR A 288 10.22 4.62 -0.37
C TYR A 288 8.98 4.30 0.46
N TRP A 289 7.91 3.81 -0.17
CA TRP A 289 6.65 3.50 0.50
C TRP A 289 6.81 2.43 1.59
N PHE A 290 7.78 1.52 1.40
CA PHE A 290 7.92 0.28 2.17
C PHE A 290 8.42 0.41 3.60
N GLU A 291 9.12 1.49 3.98
CA GLU A 291 9.71 1.63 5.33
C GLU A 291 8.67 1.60 6.49
N THR A 292 7.38 1.44 6.19
CA THR A 292 6.30 1.20 7.17
C THR A 292 5.59 -0.14 6.95
N GLY A 293 6.13 -1.19 7.58
CA GLY A 293 5.41 -2.36 8.15
C GLY A 293 4.33 -3.04 7.30
N ILE A 294 4.73 -4.03 6.48
CA ILE A 294 3.84 -5.18 6.23
C ILE A 294 3.81 -6.00 7.51
N PRO A 295 2.62 -6.31 8.04
CA PRO A 295 2.53 -7.29 9.11
C PRO A 295 3.07 -8.63 8.60
N THR A 296 4.12 -9.16 9.24
CA THR A 296 4.73 -10.46 8.86
C THR A 296 3.71 -11.58 8.76
N PHE A 297 2.60 -11.51 9.50
CA PHE A 297 1.47 -12.44 9.39
C PHE A 297 0.92 -12.52 7.96
N LEU A 298 0.86 -11.41 7.22
CA LEU A 298 0.24 -11.36 5.90
C LEU A 298 1.07 -12.11 4.87
N VAL A 299 2.39 -11.96 4.91
CA VAL A 299 3.31 -12.69 4.03
C VAL A 299 3.28 -14.19 4.35
N LYS A 300 3.24 -14.55 5.64
CA LYS A 300 3.06 -15.94 6.07
C LYS A 300 1.76 -16.55 5.54
N GLN A 301 0.64 -15.86 5.73
CA GLN A 301 -0.66 -16.33 5.22
C GLN A 301 -0.68 -16.47 3.69
N MET A 302 -0.02 -15.56 2.98
CA MET A 302 0.13 -15.65 1.52
C MET A 302 0.92 -16.90 1.13
N ALA A 303 2.05 -17.17 1.78
CA ALA A 303 2.87 -18.35 1.53
C ALA A 303 2.11 -19.66 1.85
N GLU A 304 1.42 -19.70 3.00
CA GLU A 304 0.59 -20.82 3.43
C GLU A 304 -0.56 -21.11 2.46
N ARG A 305 -1.15 -20.09 1.84
CA ARG A 305 -2.20 -20.22 0.82
C ARG A 305 -1.69 -20.33 -0.61
N GLN A 306 -0.37 -20.35 -0.80
CA GLN A 306 0.28 -20.42 -2.10
C GLN A 306 0.00 -19.23 -3.04
N TYR A 307 -0.27 -18.05 -2.47
CA TYR A 307 -0.43 -16.80 -3.20
C TYR A 307 0.93 -16.13 -3.43
N TYR A 308 1.72 -16.67 -4.36
CA TYR A 308 3.00 -16.06 -4.78
C TYR A 308 2.86 -15.15 -6.00
N ASP A 309 1.81 -15.32 -6.80
CA ASP A 309 1.40 -14.38 -7.85
C ASP A 309 0.01 -13.81 -7.56
N VAL A 310 -0.05 -12.49 -7.41
CA VAL A 310 -1.29 -11.70 -7.23
C VAL A 310 -1.32 -10.52 -8.18
N SER A 311 -0.60 -10.62 -9.29
CA SER A 311 -0.54 -9.57 -10.31
C SER A 311 -1.90 -9.33 -10.96
N GLU A 312 -2.73 -10.36 -11.02
CA GLU A 312 -4.07 -10.34 -11.60
C GLU A 312 -5.03 -11.19 -10.77
N ILE A 313 -5.83 -10.53 -9.94
CA ILE A 313 -6.84 -11.17 -9.10
C ILE A 313 -8.21 -10.61 -9.47
N GLU A 314 -9.21 -11.47 -9.66
CA GLU A 314 -10.60 -11.03 -9.78
C GLU A 314 -11.32 -11.18 -8.44
N MET A 315 -12.05 -10.15 -8.02
CA MET A 315 -12.83 -10.17 -6.79
C MET A 315 -14.09 -9.33 -6.94
N ASP A 316 -15.21 -9.82 -6.41
CA ASP A 316 -16.47 -9.09 -6.41
C ASP A 316 -16.48 -7.95 -5.37
N SER A 317 -17.35 -6.96 -5.60
CA SER A 317 -17.51 -5.79 -4.74
C SER A 317 -17.84 -6.12 -3.28
N LEU A 318 -18.61 -7.17 -3.00
CA LEU A 318 -19.01 -7.55 -1.64
C LEU A 318 -17.83 -8.13 -0.88
N SER A 319 -17.06 -9.01 -1.52
CA SER A 319 -15.84 -9.59 -0.94
C SER A 319 -14.80 -8.53 -0.62
N LEU A 320 -14.59 -7.56 -1.53
CA LEU A 320 -13.70 -6.41 -1.32
C LEU A 320 -14.15 -5.51 -0.16
N GLY A 321 -15.46 -5.34 -0.01
CA GLY A 321 -16.06 -4.58 1.07
C GLY A 321 -16.07 -5.33 2.40
N SER A 322 -16.03 -6.66 2.41
CA SER A 322 -16.17 -7.49 3.61
C SER A 322 -14.83 -7.69 4.32
N PHE A 323 -14.65 -7.05 5.48
CA PHE A 323 -13.51 -7.32 6.37
C PHE A 323 -14.04 -7.91 7.68
N ASP A 324 -13.81 -9.19 7.87
CA ASP A 324 -14.18 -9.94 9.07
C ASP A 324 -12.90 -10.27 9.85
N ILE A 325 -12.75 -9.72 11.06
CA ILE A 325 -11.57 -9.95 11.92
C ILE A 325 -11.46 -11.44 12.28
N SER A 326 -12.59 -12.15 12.36
CA SER A 326 -12.63 -13.58 12.64
C SER A 326 -12.25 -14.45 11.42
N ASN A 327 -12.28 -13.91 10.19
CA ASN A 327 -11.89 -14.63 8.98
C ASN A 327 -11.30 -13.67 7.93
N ILE A 328 -10.06 -13.24 8.18
CA ILE A 328 -9.37 -12.25 7.37
C ILE A 328 -8.87 -12.90 6.08
N HIS A 329 -9.38 -12.44 4.93
CA HIS A 329 -8.86 -12.86 3.64
C HIS A 329 -7.63 -12.01 3.25
N PRO A 330 -6.44 -12.60 3.01
CA PRO A 330 -5.21 -11.84 2.80
C PRO A 330 -5.26 -10.90 1.59
N LEU A 331 -5.96 -11.28 0.51
CA LEU A 331 -6.15 -10.41 -0.66
C LEU A 331 -6.93 -9.13 -0.34
N VAL A 332 -7.90 -9.19 0.60
CA VAL A 332 -8.65 -8.02 1.05
C VAL A 332 -7.74 -7.12 1.88
N VAL A 333 -6.90 -7.69 2.76
CA VAL A 333 -5.91 -6.93 3.52
C VAL A 333 -4.93 -6.23 2.57
N LEU A 334 -4.40 -6.93 1.56
CA LEU A 334 -3.47 -6.36 0.58
C LEU A 334 -4.10 -5.19 -0.19
N PHE A 335 -5.36 -5.31 -0.60
CA PHE A 335 -6.08 -4.21 -1.24
C PHE A 335 -6.25 -3.01 -0.30
N GLN A 336 -6.78 -3.23 0.91
CA GLN A 336 -7.05 -2.16 1.86
C GLN A 336 -5.78 -1.45 2.34
N THR A 337 -4.68 -2.19 2.48
CA THR A 337 -3.39 -1.63 2.89
C THR A 337 -2.60 -1.01 1.74
N GLY A 338 -3.03 -1.19 0.49
CA GLY A 338 -2.46 -0.58 -0.72
C GLY A 338 -1.37 -1.39 -1.42
N PHE A 339 -1.22 -2.67 -1.10
CA PHE A 339 -0.39 -3.59 -1.89
C PHE A 339 -1.05 -3.99 -3.21
N LEU A 340 -2.39 -4.04 -3.22
CA LEU A 340 -3.18 -4.20 -4.43
C LEU A 340 -4.05 -2.97 -4.66
N THR A 341 -4.39 -2.73 -5.92
CA THR A 341 -5.25 -1.62 -6.33
C THR A 341 -6.16 -2.05 -7.48
N LEU A 342 -7.23 -1.29 -7.73
CA LEU A 342 -8.15 -1.56 -8.84
C LEU A 342 -7.43 -1.39 -10.17
N LYS A 343 -7.34 -2.43 -11.00
CA LYS A 343 -6.81 -2.37 -12.36
C LYS A 343 -7.91 -2.10 -13.37
N GLU A 344 -9.05 -2.76 -13.21
CA GLU A 344 -10.19 -2.65 -14.11
C GLU A 344 -11.47 -3.01 -13.35
N ARG A 345 -12.60 -2.42 -13.74
CA ARG A 345 -13.93 -2.88 -13.34
C ARG A 345 -14.52 -3.66 -14.52
N THR A 346 -14.78 -4.94 -14.32
CA THR A 346 -15.33 -5.83 -15.34
C THR A 346 -16.87 -5.92 -15.20
N PHE A 347 -17.48 -6.89 -15.89
CA PHE A 347 -18.93 -7.12 -15.86
C PHE A 347 -19.39 -7.62 -14.46
N LEU A 348 -20.65 -7.30 -14.07
CA LEU A 348 -21.29 -7.74 -12.81
C LEU A 348 -20.56 -7.36 -11.51
N ASP A 349 -20.03 -6.14 -11.41
CA ASP A 349 -19.38 -5.64 -10.18
C ASP A 349 -18.18 -6.46 -9.70
N VAL A 350 -17.52 -7.13 -10.64
CA VAL A 350 -16.21 -7.77 -10.43
C VAL A 350 -15.10 -6.77 -10.75
N TYR A 351 -14.07 -6.77 -9.92
CA TYR A 351 -12.89 -5.93 -10.08
C TYR A 351 -11.66 -6.79 -10.32
N ARG A 352 -10.85 -6.37 -11.28
CA ARG A 352 -9.49 -6.89 -11.45
C ARG A 352 -8.54 -6.08 -10.58
N LEU A 353 -7.73 -6.76 -9.80
CA LEU A 353 -6.76 -6.20 -8.87
C LEU A 353 -5.36 -6.59 -9.29
N GLY A 354 -4.39 -5.76 -8.94
CA GLY A 354 -2.97 -6.05 -9.11
C GLY A 354 -2.12 -5.03 -8.37
N TYR A 355 -0.80 -5.22 -8.41
CA TYR A 355 0.15 -4.26 -7.83
C TYR A 355 0.00 -2.88 -8.46
N PRO A 356 -0.01 -1.78 -7.68
CA PRO A 356 -0.16 -0.44 -8.25
C PRO A 356 0.98 -0.12 -9.22
N ASN A 357 2.23 -0.32 -8.80
CA ASN A 357 3.43 0.12 -9.50
C ASN A 357 4.63 -0.80 -9.21
N MET A 358 5.79 -0.53 -9.81
CA MET A 358 7.00 -1.34 -9.59
C MET A 358 7.50 -1.31 -8.13
N GLU A 359 7.40 -0.17 -7.46
CA GLU A 359 7.84 -0.03 -6.06
C GLU A 359 7.15 -1.06 -5.15
N VAL A 360 5.82 -1.13 -5.23
CA VAL A 360 5.02 -2.03 -4.40
C VAL A 360 5.19 -3.48 -4.83
N ARG A 361 5.18 -3.74 -6.14
CA ARG A 361 5.40 -5.08 -6.70
C ARG A 361 6.72 -5.67 -6.23
N ASN A 362 7.82 -4.94 -6.43
CA ASN A 362 9.15 -5.43 -6.09
C ASN A 362 9.28 -5.67 -4.59
N THR A 363 8.72 -4.77 -3.78
CA THR A 363 8.64 -4.94 -2.34
C THR A 363 7.94 -6.24 -1.93
N MET A 364 6.73 -6.48 -2.44
CA MET A 364 5.95 -7.66 -2.06
C MET A 364 6.63 -8.95 -2.50
N LEU A 365 7.13 -9.00 -3.73
CA LEU A 365 7.81 -10.18 -4.27
C LEU A 365 9.07 -10.53 -3.48
N ARG A 366 9.85 -9.53 -3.03
CA ARG A 366 11.04 -9.76 -2.19
C ARG A 366 10.67 -10.35 -0.84
N MET A 367 9.58 -9.89 -0.24
CA MET A 367 9.11 -10.43 1.05
C MET A 367 8.57 -11.84 0.92
N LEU A 368 7.80 -12.11 -0.13
CA LEU A 368 7.37 -13.47 -0.44
C LEU A 368 8.58 -14.38 -0.67
N LEU A 369 9.56 -13.95 -1.46
CA LEU A 369 10.75 -14.77 -1.71
C LEU A 369 11.49 -15.10 -0.41
N ALA A 370 11.67 -14.11 0.48
CA ALA A 370 12.28 -14.31 1.79
C ALA A 370 11.51 -15.36 2.62
N GLU A 371 10.18 -15.26 2.65
CA GLU A 371 9.31 -16.20 3.38
C GLU A 371 9.38 -17.61 2.78
N TYR A 372 9.22 -17.76 1.47
CA TYR A 372 9.30 -19.05 0.78
C TYR A 372 10.68 -19.71 0.88
N ALA A 373 11.75 -18.91 0.88
CA ALA A 373 13.12 -19.39 1.03
C ALA A 373 13.57 -19.53 2.49
N HIS A 374 12.69 -19.25 3.47
CA HIS A 374 12.97 -19.30 4.90
C HIS A 374 14.25 -18.55 5.30
N THR A 375 14.43 -17.36 4.73
CA THR A 375 15.60 -16.51 4.94
C THR A 375 15.17 -15.07 5.18
N ASP A 376 16.10 -14.21 5.60
CA ASP A 376 15.80 -12.79 5.74
C ASP A 376 15.70 -12.10 4.37
N SER A 377 15.06 -10.93 4.35
CA SER A 377 14.92 -10.15 3.12
C SER A 377 16.28 -9.66 2.59
N ILE A 378 17.28 -9.52 3.46
CA ILE A 378 18.64 -9.09 3.09
C ILE A 378 19.32 -10.18 2.26
N GLY A 379 19.35 -11.42 2.77
CA GLY A 379 20.00 -12.56 2.15
C GLY A 379 19.34 -12.98 0.85
N SER A 380 18.01 -12.99 0.79
CA SER A 380 17.28 -13.29 -0.46
C SER A 380 17.52 -12.21 -1.53
N ASN A 381 17.53 -10.92 -1.15
CA ASN A 381 17.81 -9.83 -2.09
C ASN A 381 19.24 -9.86 -2.63
N ALA A 382 20.23 -10.16 -1.79
CA ALA A 382 21.62 -10.28 -2.23
C ALA A 382 21.77 -11.37 -3.31
N LEU A 383 21.11 -12.52 -3.12
CA LEU A 383 21.14 -13.61 -4.11
C LEU A 383 20.49 -13.21 -5.44
N VAL A 384 19.37 -12.47 -5.41
CA VAL A 384 18.75 -11.95 -6.65
C VAL A 384 19.68 -10.99 -7.39
N VAL A 385 20.40 -10.12 -6.67
CA VAL A 385 21.37 -9.20 -7.28
C VAL A 385 22.53 -9.95 -7.92
N GLU A 386 23.08 -10.97 -7.25
CA GLU A 386 24.15 -11.78 -7.82
C GLU A 386 23.65 -12.61 -9.02
N MET A 387 22.44 -13.17 -8.97
CA MET A 387 21.83 -13.85 -10.13
C MET A 387 21.65 -12.91 -11.33
N LYS A 388 21.31 -11.64 -11.09
CA LYS A 388 21.25 -10.64 -12.16
C LYS A 388 22.64 -10.38 -12.75
N ARG A 389 23.66 -10.23 -11.90
CA ARG A 389 25.05 -10.05 -12.34
C ARG A 389 25.55 -11.25 -13.15
N SER A 390 25.18 -12.47 -12.77
CA SER A 390 25.49 -13.68 -13.52
C SER A 390 24.99 -13.61 -14.97
N PHE A 391 23.76 -13.14 -15.22
CA PHE A 391 23.28 -12.94 -16.60
C PHE A 391 24.01 -11.80 -17.35
N GLU A 392 24.43 -10.75 -16.66
CA GLU A 392 25.23 -9.66 -17.28
C GLU A 392 26.64 -10.11 -17.68
N GLN A 393 27.15 -11.17 -17.03
CA GLN A 393 28.48 -11.73 -17.23
C GLN A 393 28.47 -13.04 -18.02
N ASP A 394 27.30 -13.47 -18.52
CA ASP A 394 27.10 -14.72 -19.23
C ASP A 394 27.48 -15.98 -18.40
N ASP A 395 27.37 -15.89 -17.08
CA ASP A 395 27.74 -16.92 -16.09
C ASP A 395 26.53 -17.72 -15.61
N LEU A 396 26.09 -18.71 -16.40
CA LEU A 396 24.98 -19.59 -16.02
C LEU A 396 25.30 -20.48 -14.81
N GLU A 397 26.57 -20.85 -14.61
CA GLU A 397 26.99 -21.66 -13.47
C GLU A 397 26.83 -20.89 -12.15
N GLY A 398 27.26 -19.63 -12.13
CA GLY A 398 27.01 -18.72 -11.02
C GLY A 398 25.52 -18.52 -10.78
N PHE A 399 24.71 -18.34 -11.82
CA PHE A 399 23.25 -18.23 -11.67
C PHE A 399 22.66 -19.44 -10.92
N PHE A 400 22.96 -20.67 -11.37
CA PHE A 400 22.44 -21.87 -10.73
C PHE A 400 23.00 -22.09 -9.32
N THR A 401 24.25 -21.67 -9.06
CA THR A 401 24.84 -21.70 -7.72
C THR A 401 24.06 -20.83 -6.74
N HIS A 402 23.75 -19.59 -7.11
CA HIS A 402 22.97 -18.68 -6.26
C HIS A 402 21.51 -19.14 -6.09
N LEU A 403 20.90 -19.69 -7.15
CA LEU A 403 19.55 -20.25 -7.09
C LEU A 403 19.47 -21.47 -6.17
N ASN A 404 20.46 -22.38 -6.22
CA ASN A 404 20.57 -23.48 -5.26
C ASN A 404 20.83 -22.99 -3.83
N GLY A 405 21.52 -21.86 -3.67
CA GLY A 405 21.68 -21.17 -2.38
C GLY A 405 20.36 -20.72 -1.75
N LEU A 406 19.32 -20.43 -2.54
CA LEU A 406 17.97 -20.17 -2.02
C LEU A 406 17.31 -21.45 -1.52
N PHE A 407 17.37 -22.53 -2.30
CA PHE A 407 16.75 -23.81 -1.91
C PHE A 407 17.41 -24.45 -0.69
N ALA A 408 18.73 -24.33 -0.55
CA ALA A 408 19.49 -24.95 0.54
C ALA A 408 19.10 -24.45 1.95
N LYS A 409 18.42 -23.30 2.04
CA LYS A 409 17.97 -22.72 3.31
C LYS A 409 16.61 -23.24 3.79
N ILE A 410 15.90 -23.98 2.95
CA ILE A 410 14.54 -24.45 3.24
C ILE A 410 14.60 -25.69 4.15
N PRO A 411 13.89 -25.70 5.29
CA PRO A 411 13.80 -26.87 6.16
C PRO A 411 13.25 -28.10 5.45
N TYR A 412 13.83 -29.27 5.72
CA TYR A 412 13.46 -30.50 4.99
C TYR A 412 11.98 -30.90 5.15
N GLN A 413 11.35 -30.61 6.31
CA GLN A 413 9.94 -30.97 6.56
C GLN A 413 8.99 -30.29 5.55
N ILE A 414 9.35 -29.09 5.09
CA ILE A 414 8.53 -28.33 4.14
C ILE A 414 8.51 -29.02 2.77
N PHE A 415 9.64 -29.62 2.37
CA PHE A 415 9.70 -30.42 1.17
C PHE A 415 8.91 -31.72 1.28
N GLU A 416 8.71 -32.28 2.47
CA GLU A 416 7.88 -33.49 2.64
C GLU A 416 6.38 -33.20 2.51
N GLU A 417 5.94 -32.04 3.00
CA GLU A 417 4.52 -31.66 3.05
C GLU A 417 4.02 -30.92 1.79
N ARG A 418 4.85 -30.10 1.13
CA ARG A 418 4.42 -29.15 0.08
C ARG A 418 5.29 -29.15 -1.19
N LYS A 419 5.68 -30.37 -1.58
CA LYS A 419 6.67 -30.79 -2.59
C LYS A 419 6.91 -29.89 -3.81
N GLU A 420 5.88 -29.53 -4.58
CA GLU A 420 6.08 -28.89 -5.90
C GLU A 420 5.84 -27.37 -5.88
N SER A 421 4.87 -26.94 -5.08
CA SER A 421 4.42 -25.55 -5.03
C SER A 421 5.46 -24.54 -4.55
N TYR A 422 6.27 -24.89 -3.54
CA TYR A 422 7.30 -23.99 -3.00
C TYR A 422 8.45 -23.81 -3.98
N TYR A 423 8.82 -24.88 -4.66
CA TYR A 423 9.84 -24.85 -5.70
C TYR A 423 9.43 -23.94 -6.86
N HIS A 424 8.21 -24.14 -7.37
CA HIS A 424 7.64 -23.28 -8.42
C HIS A 424 7.54 -21.82 -7.97
N ALA A 425 7.09 -21.57 -6.74
CA ALA A 425 7.00 -20.22 -6.18
C ALA A 425 8.37 -19.53 -6.13
N ILE A 426 9.42 -20.20 -5.66
CA ILE A 426 10.77 -19.61 -5.58
C ILE A 426 11.33 -19.31 -6.97
N ILE A 427 11.16 -20.21 -7.93
CA ILE A 427 11.55 -19.96 -9.33
C ILE A 427 10.80 -18.75 -9.85
N PHE A 428 9.47 -18.77 -9.76
CA PHE A 428 8.61 -17.69 -10.24
C PHE A 428 9.05 -16.36 -9.64
N LEU A 429 9.14 -16.27 -8.32
CA LEU A 429 9.52 -15.06 -7.59
C LEU A 429 10.91 -14.59 -7.98
N THR A 430 11.88 -15.50 -8.10
CA THR A 430 13.26 -15.18 -8.49
C THR A 430 13.32 -14.57 -9.88
N PHE A 431 12.76 -15.24 -10.90
CA PHE A 431 12.76 -14.72 -12.26
C PHE A 431 11.95 -13.42 -12.37
N THR A 432 10.82 -13.33 -11.68
CA THR A 432 9.98 -12.12 -11.65
C THR A 432 10.71 -10.92 -11.02
N LEU A 433 11.63 -11.16 -10.08
CA LEU A 433 12.46 -10.15 -9.42
C LEU A 433 13.73 -9.76 -10.20
N LEU A 434 14.20 -10.58 -11.14
CA LEU A 434 15.26 -10.19 -12.09
C LEU A 434 14.82 -9.01 -12.99
N GLY A 435 13.51 -8.72 -13.04
CA GLY A 435 12.95 -7.48 -13.57
C GLY A 435 13.01 -7.41 -15.09
N PHE A 436 13.48 -6.30 -15.66
CA PHE A 436 13.58 -6.11 -17.13
C PHE A 436 14.34 -7.23 -17.86
N TYR A 437 15.16 -7.98 -17.14
CA TYR A 437 15.87 -9.11 -17.70
C TYR A 437 14.98 -10.32 -17.84
N ALA A 438 13.91 -10.52 -17.07
CA ALA A 438 13.22 -11.79 -17.07
C ALA A 438 11.69 -11.70 -16.99
N GLU A 439 11.03 -12.59 -17.73
CA GLU A 439 9.61 -12.86 -17.63
C GLU A 439 9.42 -14.31 -17.17
N ALA A 440 8.61 -14.52 -16.13
CA ALA A 440 8.19 -15.85 -15.70
C ALA A 440 6.86 -16.23 -16.38
N GLU A 441 6.65 -17.52 -16.61
CA GLU A 441 5.39 -18.09 -17.14
C GLU A 441 4.89 -17.48 -18.47
N VAL A 442 5.80 -17.22 -19.41
CA VAL A 442 5.47 -16.62 -20.71
C VAL A 442 4.59 -17.55 -21.54
N SER A 443 3.36 -17.09 -21.80
CA SER A 443 2.40 -17.79 -22.65
C SER A 443 2.73 -17.65 -24.13
N THR A 444 2.62 -18.76 -24.86
CA THR A 444 2.80 -18.84 -26.32
C THR A 444 1.66 -19.64 -26.93
N ALA A 445 1.47 -19.53 -28.26
CA ALA A 445 0.45 -20.31 -28.97
C ALA A 445 0.65 -21.84 -28.85
N ARG A 446 1.85 -22.31 -28.49
CA ARG A 446 2.20 -23.75 -28.46
C ARG A 446 2.44 -24.29 -27.05
N GLY A 447 2.33 -23.45 -26.02
CA GLY A 447 2.55 -23.81 -24.62
C GLY A 447 3.10 -22.66 -23.80
N ARG A 448 3.68 -22.98 -22.64
CA ARG A 448 4.22 -22.02 -21.67
C ARG A 448 5.72 -22.22 -21.47
N ILE A 449 6.47 -21.13 -21.59
CA ILE A 449 7.88 -21.02 -21.21
C ILE A 449 7.92 -20.72 -19.71
N ASP A 450 8.79 -21.38 -18.95
CA ASP A 450 8.80 -21.19 -17.48
C ASP A 450 9.51 -19.91 -17.09
N ALA A 451 10.63 -19.60 -17.74
CA ALA A 451 11.27 -18.29 -17.66
C ALA A 451 11.96 -17.90 -18.97
N LEU A 452 11.95 -16.61 -19.26
CA LEU A 452 12.58 -16.02 -20.43
C LEU A 452 13.48 -14.88 -19.97
N VAL A 453 14.79 -14.96 -20.20
CA VAL A 453 15.74 -13.92 -19.80
C VAL A 453 16.34 -13.19 -21.00
N ARG A 454 16.22 -11.87 -21.07
CA ARG A 454 16.78 -10.97 -22.08
C ARG A 454 17.93 -10.17 -21.49
N THR A 455 19.10 -10.28 -22.11
CA THR A 455 20.23 -9.39 -21.88
C THR A 455 20.46 -8.52 -23.12
N ALA A 456 21.48 -7.67 -23.08
CA ALA A 456 21.88 -6.88 -24.24
C ALA A 456 22.33 -7.77 -25.42
N ARG A 457 22.81 -8.99 -25.15
CA ARG A 457 23.42 -9.88 -26.15
C ARG A 457 22.63 -11.16 -26.38
N HIS A 458 21.99 -11.68 -25.34
CA HIS A 458 21.48 -13.04 -25.30
C HIS A 458 20.01 -13.09 -24.92
N LEU A 459 19.34 -14.14 -25.39
CA LEU A 459 18.01 -14.52 -24.97
C LEU A 459 18.07 -15.95 -24.42
N TYR A 460 17.71 -16.15 -23.15
CA TYR A 460 17.69 -17.46 -22.50
C TYR A 460 16.25 -17.93 -22.33
N ILE A 461 15.93 -19.12 -22.81
CA ILE A 461 14.61 -19.76 -22.70
C ILE A 461 14.74 -20.94 -21.74
N PHE A 462 14.15 -20.84 -20.56
CA PHE A 462 14.20 -21.87 -19.54
C PHE A 462 12.96 -22.76 -19.55
N LYS A 463 13.20 -24.06 -19.33
CA LYS A 463 12.17 -25.05 -19.00
C LYS A 463 12.64 -25.88 -17.80
N PHE A 464 11.82 -25.95 -16.77
CA PHE A 464 12.09 -26.69 -15.55
C PHE A 464 11.30 -28.00 -15.53
N LYS A 465 11.93 -29.05 -15.04
CA LYS A 465 11.33 -30.37 -14.84
C LYS A 465 11.66 -30.92 -13.47
N VAL A 466 10.63 -31.17 -12.67
CA VAL A 466 10.75 -31.78 -11.34
C VAL A 466 10.76 -33.30 -11.48
N ASN A 467 11.77 -33.96 -10.92
CA ASN A 467 11.96 -35.41 -10.96
C ASN A 467 12.00 -36.01 -12.40
N GLU A 468 12.43 -35.22 -13.39
CA GLU A 468 12.77 -35.71 -14.73
C GLU A 468 14.13 -35.15 -15.16
N ARG A 469 14.71 -35.71 -16.22
CA ARG A 469 16.01 -35.28 -16.75
C ARG A 469 15.96 -33.95 -17.51
N ALA A 470 17.06 -33.24 -17.53
CA ALA A 470 17.16 -31.92 -18.15
C ALA A 470 17.00 -31.99 -19.68
N GLU A 471 17.40 -33.10 -20.31
CA GLU A 471 17.27 -33.28 -21.76
C GLU A 471 15.81 -33.29 -22.21
N LYS A 472 14.89 -33.82 -21.40
CA LYS A 472 13.45 -33.77 -21.71
C LYS A 472 12.90 -32.34 -21.67
N ALA A 473 13.40 -31.52 -20.74
CA ALA A 473 13.03 -30.12 -20.66
C ALA A 473 13.51 -29.37 -21.92
N LEU A 474 14.74 -29.63 -22.35
CA LEU A 474 15.30 -29.07 -23.58
C LEU A 474 14.54 -29.54 -24.84
N GLU A 475 14.23 -30.83 -24.92
CA GLU A 475 13.43 -31.42 -26.00
C GLU A 475 12.04 -30.77 -26.10
N GLN A 476 11.41 -30.47 -24.96
CA GLN A 476 10.14 -29.76 -24.93
C GLN A 476 10.26 -28.35 -25.52
N ILE A 477 11.31 -27.60 -25.19
CA ILE A 477 11.55 -26.25 -25.74
C ILE A 477 11.62 -26.32 -27.27
N LYS A 478 12.41 -27.27 -27.80
CA LYS A 478 12.59 -27.49 -29.23
C LYS A 478 11.30 -27.92 -29.93
N THR A 479 10.64 -28.94 -29.39
CA THR A 479 9.40 -29.51 -29.97
C THR A 479 8.29 -28.47 -30.03
N LYS A 480 8.23 -27.56 -29.05
CA LYS A 480 7.26 -26.48 -29.05
C LYS A 480 7.68 -25.26 -29.87
N GLY A 481 8.92 -25.20 -30.33
CA GLY A 481 9.43 -24.11 -31.17
C GLY A 481 9.44 -22.76 -30.46
N TYR A 482 9.70 -22.72 -29.14
CA TYR A 482 9.61 -21.48 -28.36
C TYR A 482 10.57 -20.37 -28.83
N ALA A 483 11.68 -20.73 -29.47
CA ALA A 483 12.63 -19.78 -30.04
C ALA A 483 12.11 -19.06 -31.30
N GLU A 484 11.15 -19.65 -32.04
CA GLU A 484 10.67 -19.13 -33.32
C GLU A 484 10.14 -17.69 -33.20
N LYS A 485 9.45 -17.39 -32.09
CA LYS A 485 8.88 -16.06 -31.80
C LYS A 485 9.95 -14.96 -31.72
N TYR A 486 11.19 -15.33 -31.41
CA TYR A 486 12.27 -14.39 -31.10
C TYR A 486 13.39 -14.36 -32.13
N ALA A 487 13.29 -15.15 -33.21
CA ALA A 487 14.33 -15.27 -34.22
C ALA A 487 14.71 -13.93 -34.89
N ALA A 488 13.79 -12.98 -34.96
CA ALA A 488 14.01 -11.66 -35.55
C ALA A 488 14.64 -10.64 -34.58
N GLU A 489 14.87 -10.98 -33.32
CA GLU A 489 15.37 -10.03 -32.31
C GLU A 489 16.89 -9.75 -32.40
N GLY A 490 17.62 -10.48 -33.25
CA GLY A 490 19.07 -10.27 -33.44
C GLY A 490 19.95 -10.65 -32.24
N ARG A 491 19.35 -11.24 -31.20
CA ARG A 491 20.04 -11.79 -30.02
C ARG A 491 20.38 -13.26 -30.26
N GLN A 492 21.50 -13.72 -29.71
CA GLN A 492 21.84 -15.14 -29.71
C GLN A 492 20.97 -15.87 -28.67
N ILE A 493 20.30 -16.95 -29.08
CA ILE A 493 19.28 -17.63 -28.28
C ILE A 493 19.88 -18.88 -27.64
N PHE A 494 19.67 -19.03 -26.34
CA PHE A 494 20.05 -20.19 -25.53
C PHE A 494 18.81 -20.89 -25.01
N LEU A 495 18.66 -22.17 -25.31
CA LEU A 495 17.62 -23.04 -24.76
C LEU A 495 18.20 -23.77 -23.56
N ILE A 496 17.56 -23.66 -22.41
CA ILE A 496 18.04 -24.21 -21.15
C ILE A 496 16.99 -25.17 -20.59
N GLY A 497 17.30 -26.47 -20.66
CA GLY A 497 16.55 -27.49 -19.97
C GLY A 497 17.13 -27.68 -18.57
N VAL A 498 16.29 -27.65 -17.53
CA VAL A 498 16.73 -27.77 -16.13
C VAL A 498 16.01 -28.93 -15.46
N ALA A 499 16.78 -29.85 -14.88
CA ALA A 499 16.27 -30.88 -13.98
C ALA A 499 16.45 -30.44 -12.54
N CYS A 500 15.42 -30.70 -11.76
CA CYS A 500 15.41 -30.43 -10.34
C CYS A 500 14.78 -31.59 -9.60
N ASN A 501 15.31 -31.87 -8.42
CA ASN A 501 14.58 -32.62 -7.43
C ASN A 501 13.85 -31.62 -6.51
N GLN A 502 13.11 -32.14 -5.54
CA GLN A 502 12.34 -31.31 -4.62
C GLN A 502 13.20 -30.37 -3.77
N LYS A 503 14.53 -30.55 -3.72
CA LYS A 503 15.45 -29.83 -2.81
C LYS A 503 16.44 -28.91 -3.52
N MET A 504 16.74 -29.15 -4.80
CA MET A 504 17.75 -28.41 -5.55
C MET A 504 17.66 -28.68 -7.06
N ILE A 505 18.35 -27.86 -7.83
CA ILE A 505 18.67 -28.11 -9.23
C ILE A 505 19.80 -29.14 -9.29
N GLU A 506 19.56 -30.24 -10.01
CA GLU A 506 20.49 -31.38 -10.12
C GLU A 506 21.41 -31.25 -11.34
N GLU A 507 20.83 -30.92 -12.48
CA GLU A 507 21.54 -30.77 -13.75
C GLU A 507 20.82 -29.76 -14.65
N TYR A 508 21.56 -29.16 -15.58
CA TYR A 508 21.01 -28.35 -16.65
C TYR A 508 21.75 -28.63 -17.95
N VAL A 509 21.04 -28.50 -19.07
CA VAL A 509 21.60 -28.62 -20.42
C VAL A 509 21.32 -27.35 -21.20
N VAL A 510 22.31 -26.90 -21.97
CA VAL A 510 22.25 -25.65 -22.73
C VAL A 510 22.47 -25.96 -24.21
N GLU A 511 21.63 -25.38 -25.06
CA GLU A 511 21.82 -25.38 -26.50
C GLU A 511 21.67 -23.99 -27.07
N MET A 512 22.58 -23.61 -27.96
CA MET A 512 22.53 -22.35 -28.70
C MET A 512 21.89 -22.58 -30.07
N VAL A 513 20.97 -21.68 -30.47
CA VAL A 513 20.24 -21.73 -31.75
C VAL A 513 20.26 -20.40 -32.49
#